data_AF-A0A951I892-F1
#
_entry.id   AF-A0A951I892-F1
#
_cell.length_a   1.000
_cell.length_b   1.000
_cell.length_c   1.000
_cell.angle_alpha   90.00
_cell.angle_beta   90.00
_cell.angle_gamma   90.00
#
_symmetry.space_group_name_H-M   'P 1'
#
loop_
_entity.id
_entity.type
_entity.pdbx_description
1 polymer ?
#
loop_
_entity_poly.entity_id
_entity_poly.type
_entity_poly.pdbx_seq_one_letter_code
_entity_poly.pdbx_strand_id
1 'polypeptide(L)'
;MQKGPVSQFIQHHYRHFNAAALIDAAKGYETHLAEGGKMLVSLAGAMSTAELGISLAEMIRQDKVAIISCTGANLEEDIMNLVAHSHYKRVPNYRDLSPQEEWDLLENHYNRVTDTCIPEEEAFRRIQQHIHKVWADADKAGERYFPHEYMYKMLRSGALEQYYEIDPKNS
;
A
#
# COMPACT_ATOMS: atom_id res chain seq x y z
N MET A 1 -10.19 -26.95 -7.09
CA MET A 1 -9.14 -26.36 -7.95
C MET A 1 -7.80 -27.02 -7.67
N GLN A 2 -7.00 -27.26 -8.69
CA GLN A 2 -5.62 -27.75 -8.50
C GLN A 2 -4.77 -26.64 -7.86
N LYS A 3 -4.04 -26.98 -6.80
CA LYS A 3 -3.14 -26.05 -6.10
C LYS A 3 -1.95 -25.69 -6.99
N GLY A 4 -1.55 -24.42 -7.00
CA GLY A 4 -0.43 -23.92 -7.82
C GLY A 4 0.96 -24.31 -7.29
N PRO A 5 2.03 -24.00 -8.03
CA PRO A 5 3.41 -24.40 -7.68
C PRO A 5 3.85 -23.95 -6.28
N VAL A 6 3.51 -22.72 -5.86
CA VAL A 6 3.85 -22.20 -4.52
C VAL A 6 3.15 -23.01 -3.43
N SER A 7 1.85 -23.29 -3.60
CA SER A 7 1.09 -24.11 -2.65
C SER A 7 1.65 -25.53 -2.52
N GLN A 8 2.06 -26.13 -3.64
CA GLN A 8 2.69 -27.46 -3.64
C GLN A 8 4.05 -27.43 -2.94
N PHE A 9 4.85 -26.40 -3.21
CA PHE A 9 6.15 -26.20 -2.57
C PHE A 9 6.02 -26.08 -1.04
N ILE A 10 5.17 -25.17 -0.55
CA ILE A 10 4.98 -25.00 0.89
C ILE A 10 4.46 -26.29 1.52
N GLN A 11 3.48 -26.97 0.88
CA GLN A 11 2.93 -28.23 1.38
C GLN A 11 3.99 -29.33 1.49
N HIS A 12 4.93 -29.39 0.55
CA HIS A 12 5.99 -30.38 0.56
C HIS A 12 7.05 -30.07 1.63
N HIS A 13 7.50 -28.82 1.74
CA HIS A 13 8.69 -28.46 2.52
C HIS A 13 8.39 -27.96 3.94
N TYR A 14 7.25 -27.31 4.20
CA TYR A 14 7.02 -26.53 5.43
C TYR A 14 6.26 -27.35 6.48
N ARG A 15 6.76 -28.52 6.87
CA ARG A 15 5.99 -29.51 7.66
C ARG A 15 6.06 -29.37 9.18
N HIS A 16 7.08 -28.70 9.71
CA HIS A 16 7.38 -28.70 11.14
C HIS A 16 7.74 -27.30 11.66
N PHE A 17 7.62 -27.11 12.98
CA PHE A 17 7.93 -25.86 13.68
C PHE A 17 7.20 -24.65 13.07
N ASN A 18 7.84 -23.48 13.08
CA ASN A 18 7.26 -22.24 12.56
C ASN A 18 6.98 -22.29 11.04
N ALA A 19 7.60 -23.19 10.30
CA ALA A 19 7.31 -23.35 8.87
C ALA A 19 5.87 -23.87 8.66
N ALA A 20 5.41 -24.79 9.51
CA ALA A 20 4.04 -25.35 9.43
C ALA A 20 2.95 -24.29 9.65
N ALA A 21 3.24 -23.26 10.44
CA ALA A 21 2.29 -22.18 10.73
C ALA A 21 1.80 -21.48 9.46
N LEU A 22 2.63 -21.35 8.42
CA LEU A 22 2.23 -20.76 7.14
C LEU A 22 1.17 -21.62 6.43
N ILE A 23 1.36 -22.94 6.39
CA ILE A 23 0.40 -23.86 5.76
C ILE A 23 -0.91 -23.85 6.56
N ASP A 24 -0.82 -23.92 7.88
CA ASP A 24 -2.01 -23.98 8.74
C ASP A 24 -2.81 -22.68 8.63
N ALA A 25 -2.15 -21.52 8.59
CA ALA A 25 -2.80 -20.24 8.32
C ALA A 25 -3.47 -20.20 6.94
N ALA A 26 -2.80 -20.66 5.89
CA ALA A 26 -3.37 -20.70 4.54
C ALA A 26 -4.61 -21.59 4.46
N LYS A 27 -4.55 -22.80 5.03
CA LYS A 27 -5.70 -23.71 5.10
C LYS A 27 -6.84 -23.15 5.95
N GLY A 28 -6.52 -22.57 7.11
CA GLY A 28 -7.49 -21.95 8.00
C GLY A 28 -8.23 -20.81 7.31
N TYR A 29 -7.52 -19.98 6.56
CA TYR A 29 -8.14 -18.91 5.78
C TYR A 29 -9.03 -19.44 4.66
N GLU A 30 -8.61 -20.47 3.93
CA GLU A 30 -9.45 -21.11 2.91
C GLU A 30 -10.73 -21.69 3.50
N THR A 31 -10.65 -22.37 4.65
CA THR A 31 -11.81 -22.89 5.37
C THR A 31 -12.73 -21.76 5.81
N HIS A 32 -12.20 -20.69 6.42
CA HIS A 32 -12.98 -19.52 6.85
C HIS A 32 -13.78 -18.91 5.69
N LEU A 33 -13.16 -18.77 4.52
CA LEU A 33 -13.84 -18.28 3.32
C LEU A 33 -14.88 -19.27 2.80
N ALA A 34 -14.58 -20.58 2.77
CA ALA A 34 -15.50 -21.61 2.31
C ALA A 34 -16.76 -21.73 3.20
N GLU A 35 -16.63 -21.41 4.48
CA GLU A 35 -17.73 -21.36 5.45
C GLU A 35 -18.53 -20.04 5.39
N GLY A 36 -18.20 -19.14 4.45
CA GLY A 36 -18.88 -17.85 4.28
C GLY A 36 -18.39 -16.75 5.23
N GLY A 37 -17.27 -16.98 5.92
CA GLY A 37 -16.64 -16.01 6.80
C GLY A 37 -16.12 -14.79 6.03
N LYS A 38 -16.13 -13.62 6.68
CA LYS A 38 -15.55 -12.37 6.17
C LYS A 38 -14.20 -12.11 6.83
N MET A 39 -13.22 -11.66 6.04
CA MET A 39 -11.86 -11.44 6.52
C MET A 39 -11.62 -9.96 6.80
N LEU A 40 -11.15 -9.68 8.01
CA LEU A 40 -10.57 -8.39 8.39
C LEU A 40 -9.05 -8.53 8.39
N VAL A 41 -8.36 -7.65 7.67
CA VAL A 41 -6.90 -7.55 7.67
C VAL A 41 -6.49 -6.31 8.44
N SER A 42 -5.67 -6.47 9.47
CA SER A 42 -5.04 -5.35 10.18
C SER A 42 -3.61 -5.17 9.66
N LEU A 43 -3.25 -3.96 9.24
CA LEU A 43 -1.94 -3.64 8.67
C LEU A 43 -1.18 -2.64 9.52
N ALA A 44 0.11 -2.92 9.73
CA ALA A 44 1.04 -1.94 10.27
C ALA A 44 1.28 -0.80 9.26
N GLY A 45 1.92 0.28 9.71
CA GLY A 45 2.37 1.35 8.80
C GLY A 45 3.43 0.85 7.81
N ALA A 46 3.62 1.60 6.71
CA ALA A 46 4.62 1.35 5.66
C ALA A 46 4.48 0.03 4.87
N MET A 47 3.37 -0.70 5.02
CA MET A 47 3.15 -1.93 4.23
C MET A 47 2.81 -1.63 2.76
N SER A 48 2.23 -0.45 2.49
CA SER A 48 2.09 0.14 1.15
C SER A 48 3.44 0.42 0.50
N THR A 49 4.37 1.05 1.22
CA THR A 49 5.76 1.24 0.74
C THR A 49 6.47 -0.08 0.50
N ALA A 50 6.17 -1.13 1.28
CA ALA A 50 6.64 -2.49 1.03
C ALA A 50 5.89 -3.22 -0.12
N GLU A 51 5.03 -2.51 -0.86
CA GLU A 51 4.28 -2.97 -2.03
C GLU A 51 3.33 -4.16 -1.76
N LEU A 52 2.80 -4.26 -0.53
CA LEU A 52 1.80 -5.27 -0.19
C LEU A 52 0.53 -5.12 -1.05
N GLY A 53 0.25 -3.91 -1.56
CA GLY A 53 -0.86 -3.57 -2.46
C GLY A 53 -0.96 -4.52 -3.65
N ILE A 54 0.16 -4.95 -4.24
CA ILE A 54 0.20 -5.86 -5.39
C ILE A 54 -0.61 -7.15 -5.12
N SER A 55 -0.39 -7.77 -3.96
CA SER A 55 -1.09 -9.01 -3.59
C SER A 55 -2.43 -8.72 -2.90
N LEU A 56 -2.50 -7.68 -2.08
CA LEU A 56 -3.68 -7.36 -1.30
C LEU A 56 -4.83 -6.87 -2.17
N ALA A 57 -4.57 -6.00 -3.14
CA ALA A 57 -5.56 -5.47 -4.06
C ALA A 57 -6.23 -6.59 -4.87
N GLU A 58 -5.46 -7.62 -5.26
CA GLU A 58 -6.02 -8.80 -5.92
C GLU A 58 -6.94 -9.61 -5.00
N MET A 59 -6.55 -9.78 -3.74
CA MET A 59 -7.37 -10.48 -2.75
C MET A 59 -8.68 -9.72 -2.45
N ILE A 60 -8.66 -8.39 -2.45
CA ILE A 60 -9.86 -7.55 -2.33
C ILE A 60 -10.77 -7.75 -3.54
N ARG A 61 -10.24 -7.65 -4.77
CA ARG A 61 -11.01 -7.82 -6.01
C ARG A 61 -11.66 -9.19 -6.14
N GLN A 62 -11.06 -10.22 -5.56
CA GLN A 62 -11.60 -11.57 -5.50
C GLN A 62 -12.58 -11.82 -4.32
N ASP A 63 -13.02 -10.79 -3.60
CA ASP A 63 -13.90 -10.86 -2.40
C ASP A 63 -13.33 -11.76 -1.28
N LYS A 64 -11.99 -11.85 -1.17
CA LYS A 64 -11.33 -12.63 -0.11
C LYS A 64 -11.04 -11.77 1.11
N VAL A 65 -10.77 -10.48 0.92
CA VAL A 65 -10.61 -9.50 2.01
C VAL A 65 -11.80 -8.54 2.01
N ALA A 66 -12.48 -8.43 3.15
CA ALA A 66 -13.72 -7.67 3.27
C ALA A 66 -13.55 -6.37 4.07
N ILE A 67 -12.61 -6.34 5.02
CA ILE A 67 -12.36 -5.19 5.90
C ILE A 67 -10.86 -4.99 6.03
N ILE A 68 -10.41 -3.74 5.99
CA ILE A 68 -9.02 -3.37 6.28
C ILE A 68 -9.01 -2.37 7.42
N SER A 69 -8.18 -2.64 8.42
CA SER A 69 -7.86 -1.71 9.50
C SER A 69 -6.38 -1.35 9.39
N CYS A 70 -6.09 -0.12 8.98
CA CYS A 70 -4.73 0.35 8.77
C CYS A 70 -4.56 1.80 9.20
N THR A 71 -3.31 2.25 9.29
CA THR A 71 -2.99 3.68 9.43
C THR A 71 -3.23 4.42 8.11
N GLY A 72 -3.39 5.75 8.18
CA GLY A 72 -3.54 6.62 7.00
C GLY A 72 -2.39 6.50 6.01
N ALA A 73 -1.17 6.25 6.50
CA ALA A 73 0.03 6.05 5.68
C ALA A 73 -0.16 4.96 4.61
N ASN A 74 -0.88 3.87 4.91
CA ASN A 74 -1.09 2.81 3.91
C ASN A 74 -1.96 3.29 2.74
N LEU A 75 -2.93 4.17 2.99
CA LEU A 75 -3.76 4.73 1.93
C LEU A 75 -3.01 5.82 1.15
N GLU A 76 -2.28 6.66 1.87
CA GLU A 76 -1.55 7.80 1.29
C GLU A 76 -0.35 7.34 0.45
N GLU A 77 0.50 6.49 0.99
CA GLU A 77 1.73 6.04 0.32
C GLU A 77 1.45 5.08 -0.85
N ASP A 78 0.32 4.37 -0.84
CA ASP A 78 -0.10 3.56 -1.98
C ASP A 78 -0.47 4.45 -3.18
N ILE A 79 -1.17 5.56 -2.93
CA ILE A 79 -1.44 6.58 -3.97
C ILE A 79 -0.14 7.26 -4.42
N MET A 80 0.80 7.51 -3.50
CA MET A 80 2.13 8.05 -3.84
C MET A 80 2.88 7.10 -4.79
N ASN A 81 2.85 5.80 -4.50
CA ASN A 81 3.46 4.79 -5.37
C ASN A 81 2.78 4.81 -6.75
N LEU A 82 1.44 4.83 -6.79
CA LEU A 82 0.67 4.89 -8.04
C LEU A 82 1.08 6.05 -8.96
N VAL A 83 1.38 7.22 -8.38
CA VAL A 83 1.66 8.44 -9.17
C VAL A 83 3.14 8.79 -9.30
N ALA A 84 4.06 8.12 -8.61
CA ALA A 84 5.48 8.51 -8.58
C ALA A 84 6.45 7.32 -8.53
N HIS A 85 5.99 6.09 -8.79
CA HIS A 85 6.75 4.84 -8.69
C HIS A 85 8.20 4.92 -9.20
N SER A 86 8.40 5.46 -10.41
CA SER A 86 9.69 5.52 -11.08
C SER A 86 10.68 6.52 -10.46
N HIS A 87 10.19 7.41 -9.61
CA HIS A 87 10.97 8.41 -8.90
C HIS A 87 11.41 7.94 -7.49
N TYR A 88 10.98 6.75 -7.05
CA TYR A 88 11.41 6.18 -5.77
C TYR A 88 12.91 5.86 -5.79
N LYS A 89 13.60 6.18 -4.70
CA LYS A 89 15.04 5.96 -4.56
C LYS A 89 15.33 4.93 -3.48
N ARG A 90 16.04 3.86 -3.84
CA ARG A 90 16.52 2.88 -2.86
C ARG A 90 17.78 3.35 -2.16
N VAL A 91 17.87 3.07 -0.86
CA VAL A 91 19.01 3.35 0.02
C VAL A 91 19.48 2.03 0.67
N PRO A 92 20.32 1.24 -0.01
CA PRO A 92 20.69 -0.09 0.48
C PRO A 92 21.40 -0.11 1.84
N ASN A 93 22.14 0.96 2.17
CA ASN A 93 22.91 1.13 3.42
C ASN A 93 22.19 2.01 4.46
N TYR A 94 20.86 2.09 4.42
CA TYR A 94 20.06 3.02 5.24
C TYR A 94 20.27 2.96 6.77
N ARG A 95 20.86 1.87 7.28
CA ARG A 95 21.17 1.70 8.71
C ARG A 95 22.44 2.44 9.15
N ASP A 96 23.32 2.75 8.21
CA ASP A 96 24.69 3.22 8.46
C ASP A 96 24.98 4.53 7.73
N LEU A 97 23.95 5.36 7.50
CA LEU A 97 24.11 6.68 6.88
C LEU A 97 24.87 7.62 7.83
N SER A 98 25.84 8.34 7.27
CA SER A 98 26.49 9.46 7.94
C SER A 98 25.54 10.66 8.06
N PRO A 99 25.79 11.60 8.99
CA PRO A 99 25.00 12.81 9.10
C PRO A 99 24.93 13.63 7.80
N GLN A 100 25.99 13.60 6.98
CA GLN A 100 26.01 14.28 5.69
C GLN A 100 25.11 13.58 4.67
N GLU A 101 25.10 12.25 4.63
CA GLU A 101 24.21 11.52 3.72
C GLU A 101 22.73 11.72 4.08
N GLU A 102 22.38 11.78 5.36
CA GLU A 102 21.02 12.15 5.80
C GLU A 102 20.67 13.59 5.38
N TRP A 103 21.63 14.51 5.50
CA TRP A 103 21.47 15.90 5.04
C TRP A 103 21.27 15.98 3.52
N ASP A 104 22.02 15.20 2.76
CA ASP A 104 21.91 15.17 1.31
C ASP A 104 20.54 14.62 0.88
N LEU A 105 19.95 13.65 1.61
CA LEU A 105 18.58 13.21 1.36
C LEU A 105 17.57 14.35 1.58
N LEU A 106 17.74 15.15 2.64
CA LEU A 106 16.89 16.31 2.92
C LEU A 106 17.00 17.38 1.82
N GLU A 107 18.22 17.78 1.46
CA GLU A 107 18.46 18.81 0.43
C GLU A 107 17.95 18.39 -0.95
N ASN A 108 17.87 17.09 -1.21
CA ASN A 108 17.31 16.54 -2.44
C ASN A 108 15.84 16.12 -2.31
N HIS A 109 15.14 16.53 -1.24
CA HIS A 109 13.72 16.30 -1.02
C HIS A 109 13.29 14.81 -1.05
N TYR A 110 14.14 13.94 -0.52
CA TYR A 110 13.88 12.50 -0.41
C TYR A 110 13.40 12.13 1.00
N ASN A 111 12.10 11.92 1.15
CA ASN A 111 11.51 11.44 2.41
C ASN A 111 11.75 9.94 2.57
N ARG A 112 12.50 9.53 3.60
CA ARG A 112 12.93 8.13 3.74
C ARG A 112 12.06 7.31 4.69
N VAL A 113 11.64 6.14 4.21
CA VAL A 113 11.04 5.04 4.98
C VAL A 113 11.98 3.85 4.85
N THR A 114 12.69 3.52 5.94
CA THR A 114 13.74 2.48 5.95
C THR A 114 14.76 2.66 4.82
N ASP A 115 14.76 1.75 3.85
CA ASP A 115 15.65 1.63 2.69
C ASP A 115 15.05 2.23 1.42
N THR A 116 13.91 2.92 1.51
CA THR A 116 13.19 3.47 0.36
C THR A 116 12.87 4.94 0.61
N CYS A 117 13.16 5.78 -0.38
CA CYS A 117 12.84 7.20 -0.36
C CYS A 117 11.71 7.52 -1.33
N ILE A 118 10.75 8.30 -0.84
CA ILE A 118 9.61 8.84 -1.56
C ILE A 118 9.94 10.29 -1.95
N PRO A 119 9.89 10.63 -3.24
CA PRO A 119 10.23 11.97 -3.74
C PRO A 119 9.14 12.98 -3.38
N GLU A 120 9.49 14.10 -2.73
CA GLU A 120 8.49 15.06 -2.24
C GLU A 120 7.66 15.69 -3.37
N GLU A 121 8.29 16.14 -4.45
CA GLU A 121 7.62 16.88 -5.52
C GLU A 121 6.67 15.97 -6.32
N GLU A 122 7.16 14.83 -6.76
CA GLU A 122 6.41 13.91 -7.62
C GLU A 122 5.34 13.13 -6.87
N ALA A 123 5.50 12.91 -5.56
CA ALA A 123 4.50 12.22 -4.75
C ALA A 123 3.65 13.20 -3.93
N PHE A 124 4.24 13.86 -2.93
CA PHE A 124 3.50 14.65 -1.94
C PHE A 124 2.91 15.91 -2.55
N ARG A 125 3.70 16.73 -3.25
CA ARG A 125 3.21 18.00 -3.82
C ARG A 125 2.20 17.76 -4.93
N ARG A 126 2.42 16.75 -5.76
CA ARG A 126 1.46 16.30 -6.80
C ARG A 126 0.10 15.97 -6.19
N ILE A 127 0.05 15.08 -5.19
CA ILE A 127 -1.20 14.71 -4.52
C ILE A 127 -1.79 15.92 -3.77
N GLN A 128 -0.96 16.73 -3.11
CA GLN A 128 -1.38 17.91 -2.34
C GLN A 128 -2.23 18.87 -3.20
N GLN A 129 -1.82 19.14 -4.43
CA GLN A 129 -2.55 20.04 -5.34
C GLN A 129 -4.00 19.56 -5.57
N HIS A 130 -4.20 18.26 -5.72
CA HIS A 130 -5.53 17.69 -5.97
C HIS A 130 -6.35 17.54 -4.71
N ILE A 131 -5.78 17.03 -3.62
CA ILE A 131 -6.53 16.82 -2.37
C ILE A 131 -6.97 18.14 -1.75
N HIS A 132 -6.16 19.20 -1.85
CA HIS A 132 -6.52 20.53 -1.37
C HIS A 132 -7.75 21.07 -2.09
N LYS A 133 -7.88 20.81 -3.40
CA LYS A 133 -9.09 21.16 -4.16
C LYS A 133 -10.32 20.43 -3.61
N VAL A 134 -10.21 19.13 -3.34
CA VAL A 134 -11.33 18.34 -2.78
C VAL A 134 -11.76 18.88 -1.41
N TRP A 135 -10.81 19.24 -0.54
CA TRP A 135 -11.11 19.87 0.75
C TRP A 135 -11.79 21.23 0.59
N ALA A 136 -11.25 22.09 -0.27
CA ALA A 136 -11.81 23.43 -0.50
C ALA A 136 -13.22 23.39 -1.12
N ASP A 137 -13.48 22.43 -2.01
CA ASP A 137 -14.80 22.25 -2.62
C ASP A 137 -15.82 21.73 -1.59
N ALA A 138 -15.42 20.79 -0.71
CA ALA A 138 -16.27 20.31 0.38
C ALA A 138 -16.59 21.41 1.41
N ASP A 139 -15.61 22.23 1.78
CA ASP A 139 -15.78 23.37 2.70
C ASP A 139 -16.78 24.39 2.14
N LYS A 140 -16.61 24.79 0.86
CA LYS A 140 -17.56 25.69 0.18
C LYS A 140 -18.98 25.13 0.11
N ALA A 141 -19.12 23.81 -0.02
CA ALA A 141 -20.40 23.13 -0.05
C ALA A 141 -20.99 22.85 1.36
N GLY A 142 -20.23 23.11 2.43
CA GLY A 142 -20.64 22.78 3.80
C GLY A 142 -20.68 21.28 4.09
N GLU A 143 -19.98 20.48 3.30
CA GLU A 143 -19.97 19.02 3.40
C GLU A 143 -18.84 18.52 4.31
N ARG A 144 -19.06 17.38 4.97
CA ARG A 144 -18.06 16.73 5.82
C ARG A 144 -17.92 15.27 5.45
N TYR A 145 -16.69 14.82 5.38
CA TYR A 145 -16.33 13.46 5.02
C TYR A 145 -15.29 12.91 5.99
N PHE A 146 -15.22 11.59 6.11
CA PHE A 146 -14.11 10.93 6.79
C PHE A 146 -12.80 11.14 6.02
N PRO A 147 -11.63 11.08 6.68
CA PRO A 147 -10.34 11.32 6.03
C PRO A 147 -10.12 10.51 4.74
N HIS A 148 -10.46 9.21 4.75
CA HIS A 148 -10.30 8.32 3.59
C HIS A 148 -11.28 8.64 2.45
N GLU A 149 -12.45 9.20 2.74
CA GLU A 149 -13.44 9.54 1.71
C GLU A 149 -12.97 10.71 0.83
N TYR A 150 -12.17 11.63 1.37
CA TYR A 150 -11.52 12.67 0.56
C TYR A 150 -10.54 12.07 -0.46
N MET A 151 -9.73 11.09 -0.04
CA MET A 151 -8.83 10.36 -0.93
C MET A 151 -9.61 9.61 -2.01
N TYR A 152 -10.73 8.97 -1.64
CA TYR A 152 -11.60 8.29 -2.61
C TYR A 152 -12.25 9.25 -3.61
N LYS A 153 -12.61 10.45 -3.18
CA LYS A 153 -13.13 11.48 -4.10
C LYS A 153 -12.06 11.96 -5.06
N MET A 154 -10.84 12.19 -4.58
CA MET A 154 -9.70 12.55 -5.41
C MET A 154 -9.43 11.47 -6.48
N LEU A 155 -9.29 10.20 -6.08
CA LEU A 155 -9.04 9.09 -7.01
C LEU A 155 -10.18 8.92 -8.02
N ARG A 156 -11.44 8.89 -7.55
CA ARG A 156 -12.61 8.70 -8.42
C ARG A 156 -12.91 9.89 -9.33
N SER A 157 -12.28 11.04 -9.11
CA SER A 157 -12.42 12.20 -10.00
C SER A 157 -11.65 12.04 -11.32
N GLY A 158 -10.75 11.06 -11.41
CA GLY A 158 -9.84 10.88 -12.56
C GLY A 158 -8.69 11.88 -12.61
N ALA A 159 -8.60 12.82 -11.65
CA ALA A 159 -7.59 13.89 -11.68
C ALA A 159 -6.14 13.39 -11.64
N LEU A 160 -5.92 12.18 -11.11
CA LEU A 160 -4.60 11.57 -11.00
C LEU A 160 -4.24 10.64 -12.17
N GLU A 161 -5.17 10.28 -13.06
CA GLU A 161 -4.94 9.27 -14.11
C GLU A 161 -3.78 9.63 -15.05
N GLN A 162 -3.59 10.92 -15.32
CA GLN A 162 -2.49 11.44 -16.13
C GLN A 162 -1.10 11.21 -15.51
N TYR A 163 -1.04 10.88 -14.21
CA TYR A 163 0.19 10.66 -13.47
C TYR A 163 0.44 9.19 -13.14
N TYR A 164 -0.42 8.25 -13.55
CA TYR A 164 -0.24 6.85 -13.18
C TYR A 164 1.02 6.27 -13.81
N GLU A 165 1.91 5.75 -12.95
CA GLU A 165 3.18 5.14 -13.34
C GLU A 165 3.17 3.62 -13.26
N ILE A 166 2.18 3.03 -12.59
CA ILE A 166 1.95 1.59 -12.48
C ILE A 166 0.51 1.23 -12.84
N ASP A 167 0.26 -0.06 -13.09
CA ASP A 167 -1.10 -0.58 -13.26
C ASP A 167 -1.90 -0.36 -11.96
N PRO A 168 -3.04 0.34 -11.97
CA PRO A 168 -3.90 0.50 -10.79
C PRO A 168 -4.39 -0.82 -10.19
N LYS A 169 -4.20 -1.97 -10.84
CA LYS A 169 -4.43 -3.29 -10.24
C LYS A 169 -3.37 -3.68 -9.21
N ASN A 170 -2.19 -3.07 -9.28
CA ASN A 170 -1.06 -3.33 -8.39
C ASN A 170 -1.00 -2.35 -7.21
N SER A 171 -2.01 -1.48 -7.10
CA SER A 171 -2.22 -0.46 -6.05
C SER A 171 -3.59 -0.72 -5.42
#